data_AF-A0A258KM03-F1
#
_entry.id   AF-A0A258KM03-F1
#
_cell.length_a   1.000
_cell.length_b   1.000
_cell.length_c   1.000
_cell.angle_alpha   90.00
_cell.angle_beta   90.00
_cell.angle_gamma   90.00
#
_symmetry.space_group_name_H-M   'P 1'
#
loop_
_entity.id
_entity.type
_entity.pdbx_description
1 polymer ?
#
loop_
_entity_poly.entity_id
_entity_poly.type
_entity_poly.pdbx_seq_one_letter_code
_entity_poly.pdbx_strand_id
1 'polypeptide(L)'
;MLLDLAIFSGRLHPLVIHLPIGFLLLATLFELFSYSKKYEHLKASVSFTLLLGFISAVLACIFGYILSLSGDYESTALNDHKISGIILALISGLLFLISNGTVKKIPAIKRSVFTILCVLTMALMSYTGHQGGLLTHGAEYLSFEVLTQQERVKPASVEQAMIFEDVVHPILIQRCSQCHRPNKMKGELSVKTLADLQKGGKNGAAIVAGSLSDSELYKRITLDPEHEDYMPSDGKTPLTKSEVEIIQWWIEKGKAVNGKKLSELKNIQSISPLIASYLKIGGAGNNVESADPDYPVSNPDIPVFTNLKLLDSLRNQGLNIRVMQHQPLMLDITLPEGKGIRIQSIKPGIKSIAKNVIWLNLSANNLTDKDLD
;
A
#
# COMPACT_ATOMS: atom_id res chain seq x y z
N MET A 1 -24.28 -0.07 -14.61
CA MET A 1 -24.68 0.91 -13.58
C MET A 1 -25.05 0.29 -12.24
N LEU A 2 -26.10 -0.56 -12.13
CA LEU A 2 -26.46 -1.20 -10.84
C LEU A 2 -25.39 -2.18 -10.33
N LEU A 3 -24.81 -2.97 -11.23
CA LEU A 3 -23.71 -3.89 -10.90
C LEU A 3 -22.44 -3.13 -10.48
N ASP A 4 -22.13 -2.02 -11.17
CA ASP A 4 -20.97 -1.18 -10.85
C ASP A 4 -21.13 -0.50 -9.48
N LEU A 5 -22.34 -0.04 -9.15
CA LEU A 5 -22.64 0.55 -7.84
C LEU A 5 -22.55 -0.49 -6.72
N ALA A 6 -22.99 -1.72 -6.97
CA ALA A 6 -22.85 -2.83 -6.03
C ALA A 6 -21.37 -3.14 -5.79
N ILE A 7 -20.57 -3.36 -6.85
CA ILE A 7 -19.13 -3.64 -6.74
C ILE A 7 -18.39 -2.49 -6.04
N PHE A 8 -18.75 -1.24 -6.35
CA PHE A 8 -18.22 -0.05 -5.65
C PHE A 8 -18.52 -0.10 -4.15
N SER A 9 -19.77 -0.42 -3.77
CA SER A 9 -20.16 -0.51 -2.37
C SER A 9 -19.35 -1.56 -1.59
N GLY A 10 -18.97 -2.67 -2.23
CA GLY A 10 -18.10 -3.70 -1.62
C GLY A 10 -16.74 -3.15 -1.17
N ARG A 11 -16.22 -2.11 -1.84
CA ARG A 11 -14.96 -1.44 -1.44
C ARG A 11 -15.05 -0.73 -0.08
N LEU A 12 -16.27 -0.54 0.46
CA LEU A 12 -16.48 -0.03 1.82
C LEU A 12 -16.27 -1.10 2.90
N HIS A 13 -16.09 -2.38 2.56
CA HIS A 13 -15.88 -3.43 3.55
C HIS A 13 -14.76 -3.09 4.56
N PRO A 14 -13.54 -2.67 4.16
CA PRO A 14 -12.49 -2.28 5.10
C PRO A 14 -12.87 -1.11 6.01
N LEU A 15 -13.76 -0.21 5.57
CA LEU A 15 -14.27 0.86 6.43
C LEU A 15 -15.24 0.29 7.47
N VAL A 16 -16.20 -0.53 7.03
CA VAL A 16 -17.27 -1.07 7.88
C VAL A 16 -16.74 -2.02 8.95
N ILE A 17 -15.67 -2.78 8.70
CA ILE A 17 -15.10 -3.73 9.68
C ILE A 17 -14.58 -3.07 10.97
N HIS A 18 -14.25 -1.78 10.95
CA HIS A 18 -13.78 -1.08 12.15
C HIS A 18 -14.88 -0.96 13.21
N LEU A 19 -16.15 -0.92 12.78
CA LEU A 19 -17.31 -0.82 13.67
C LEU A 19 -17.51 -2.08 14.53
N PRO A 20 -17.66 -3.31 13.98
CA PRO A 20 -17.80 -4.50 14.81
C PRO A 20 -16.57 -4.74 15.67
N ILE A 21 -15.36 -4.44 15.17
CA ILE A 21 -14.14 -4.55 15.97
C ILE A 21 -14.22 -3.66 17.22
N GLY A 22 -14.55 -2.37 17.04
CA GLY A 22 -14.68 -1.42 18.13
C GLY A 22 -15.79 -1.79 19.12
N PHE A 23 -16.98 -2.11 18.63
CA PHE A 23 -18.11 -2.44 19.49
C PHE A 23 -17.93 -3.75 20.25
N LEU A 24 -17.44 -4.82 19.62
CA LEU A 24 -17.23 -6.11 20.31
C LEU A 24 -16.10 -6.02 21.35
N LEU A 25 -15.03 -5.28 21.04
CA LEU A 25 -13.98 -4.97 22.02
C LEU A 25 -14.56 -4.19 23.20
N LEU A 26 -15.31 -3.12 22.93
CA LEU A 26 -15.91 -2.28 23.98
C LEU A 26 -16.90 -3.06 24.85
N ALA A 27 -17.73 -3.91 24.25
CA ALA A 27 -18.67 -4.78 24.98
C ALA A 27 -17.92 -5.74 25.92
N THR A 28 -16.80 -6.32 25.46
CA THR A 28 -15.96 -7.20 26.28
C THR A 28 -15.29 -6.43 27.41
N LEU A 29 -14.78 -5.22 27.16
CA LEU A 29 -14.20 -4.36 28.19
C LEU A 29 -15.24 -3.94 29.24
N PHE A 30 -16.45 -3.55 28.83
CA PHE A 30 -17.55 -3.25 29.74
C PHE A 30 -17.91 -4.46 30.61
N GLU A 31 -17.96 -5.67 30.02
CA GLU A 31 -18.21 -6.89 30.78
C GLU A 31 -17.12 -7.15 31.83
N LEU A 32 -15.84 -7.05 31.45
CA LEU A 32 -14.71 -7.28 32.36
C LEU A 32 -14.65 -6.24 33.48
N PHE A 33 -14.78 -4.95 33.16
CA PHE A 33 -14.72 -3.88 34.15
C PHE A 33 -15.92 -3.88 35.09
N SER A 34 -17.08 -4.36 34.64
CA SER A 34 -18.26 -4.46 35.49
C SER A 34 -18.11 -5.43 36.68
N TYR A 35 -17.04 -6.22 36.76
CA TYR A 35 -16.72 -6.99 37.97
C TYR A 35 -16.22 -6.11 39.12
N SER A 36 -15.66 -4.94 38.81
CA SER A 36 -15.26 -3.95 39.82
C SER A 36 -16.48 -3.13 40.26
N LYS A 37 -16.67 -2.98 41.57
CA LYS A 37 -17.75 -2.14 42.14
C LYS A 37 -17.75 -0.71 41.59
N LYS A 38 -16.57 -0.16 41.25
CA LYS A 38 -16.44 1.18 40.68
C LYS A 38 -17.09 1.31 39.30
N TYR A 39 -17.10 0.23 38.51
CA TYR A 39 -17.51 0.23 37.10
C TYR A 39 -18.71 -0.69 36.84
N GLU A 40 -19.45 -1.07 37.89
CA GLU A 40 -20.62 -1.95 37.79
C GLU A 40 -21.69 -1.41 36.83
N HIS A 41 -21.84 -0.08 36.76
CA HIS A 41 -22.76 0.60 35.85
C HIS A 41 -22.52 0.27 34.36
N LEU A 42 -21.30 -0.11 33.97
CA LEU A 42 -20.98 -0.51 32.59
C LEU A 42 -21.71 -1.79 32.16
N LYS A 43 -22.16 -2.63 33.11
CA LYS A 43 -22.93 -3.85 32.81
C LYS A 43 -24.20 -3.55 32.02
N ALA A 44 -24.85 -2.42 32.31
CA ALA A 44 -26.07 -2.01 31.61
C ALA A 44 -25.83 -1.70 30.12
N SER A 45 -24.62 -1.27 29.76
CA SER A 45 -24.25 -0.92 28.38
C SER A 45 -23.90 -2.14 27.51
N VAL A 46 -23.54 -3.28 28.12
CA VAL A 46 -23.05 -4.48 27.40
C VAL A 46 -24.02 -4.95 26.31
N SER A 47 -25.31 -5.07 26.62
CA SER A 47 -26.32 -5.54 25.65
C SER A 47 -26.45 -4.61 24.44
N PHE A 48 -26.52 -3.30 24.67
CA PHE A 48 -26.62 -2.32 23.60
C PHE A 48 -25.35 -2.30 22.74
N THR A 49 -24.17 -2.38 23.34
CA THR A 49 -22.90 -2.44 22.59
C THR A 49 -22.78 -3.72 21.77
N LEU A 50 -23.23 -4.88 22.30
CA LEU A 50 -23.29 -6.14 21.54
C LEU A 50 -24.25 -6.06 20.36
N LEU A 51 -25.40 -5.38 20.50
CA LEU A 51 -26.33 -5.15 19.39
C LEU A 51 -25.68 -4.35 18.26
N LEU A 52 -24.98 -3.26 18.59
CA LEU A 52 -24.25 -2.47 17.60
C LEU A 52 -23.13 -3.29 16.93
N GLY A 53 -22.42 -4.10 17.71
CA GLY A 53 -21.43 -5.06 17.20
C GLY A 53 -22.04 -6.06 16.23
N PHE A 54 -23.19 -6.65 16.56
CA PHE A 54 -23.92 -7.59 15.72
C PHE A 54 -24.38 -6.95 14.39
N ILE A 55 -25.08 -5.80 14.46
CA ILE A 55 -25.58 -5.12 13.26
C ILE A 55 -24.43 -4.75 12.33
N SER A 56 -23.36 -4.19 12.88
CA SER A 56 -22.19 -3.80 12.09
C SER A 56 -21.41 -5.00 11.54
N ALA A 57 -21.36 -6.14 12.26
CA ALA A 57 -20.78 -7.39 11.76
C ALA A 57 -21.58 -7.98 10.59
N VAL A 58 -22.92 -7.94 10.65
CA VAL A 58 -23.79 -8.35 9.54
C VAL A 58 -23.56 -7.46 8.32
N LEU A 59 -23.51 -6.13 8.50
CA LEU A 59 -23.19 -5.20 7.42
C LEU A 59 -21.81 -5.51 6.82
N ALA A 60 -20.79 -5.71 7.66
CA ALA A 60 -19.46 -6.09 7.19
C ALA A 60 -19.47 -7.38 6.35
N CYS A 61 -20.24 -8.39 6.75
CA CYS A 61 -20.42 -9.62 5.97
C CYS A 61 -21.08 -9.37 4.60
N ILE A 62 -22.08 -8.49 4.53
CA ILE A 62 -22.76 -8.13 3.26
C ILE A 62 -21.77 -7.43 2.32
N PHE A 63 -21.09 -6.38 2.78
CA PHE A 63 -20.10 -5.67 1.97
C PHE A 63 -18.93 -6.57 1.57
N GLY A 64 -18.48 -7.45 2.47
CA GLY A 64 -17.42 -8.42 2.21
C GLY A 64 -17.82 -9.46 1.16
N TYR A 65 -19.07 -9.94 1.21
CA TYR A 65 -19.62 -10.82 0.19
C TYR A 65 -19.65 -10.14 -1.19
N ILE A 66 -20.13 -8.89 -1.26
CA ILE A 66 -20.14 -8.12 -2.51
C ILE A 66 -18.70 -7.92 -3.03
N LEU A 67 -17.75 -7.59 -2.15
CA LEU A 67 -16.34 -7.45 -2.51
C LEU A 67 -15.74 -8.76 -3.03
N SER A 68 -16.15 -9.91 -2.49
CA SER A 68 -15.67 -11.23 -2.93
C SER A 68 -16.06 -11.58 -4.37
N LEU A 69 -17.10 -10.94 -4.92
CA LEU A 69 -17.55 -11.15 -6.30
C LEU A 69 -16.59 -10.58 -7.34
N SER A 70 -15.57 -9.80 -6.96
CA SER A 70 -14.57 -9.29 -7.92
C SER A 70 -13.67 -10.38 -8.49
N GLY A 71 -13.56 -11.54 -7.83
CA GLY A 71 -12.74 -12.67 -8.28
C GLY A 71 -11.23 -12.48 -8.12
N ASP A 72 -10.79 -11.45 -7.39
CA ASP A 72 -9.36 -11.10 -7.28
C ASP A 72 -8.57 -11.94 -6.25
N TYR A 73 -9.26 -12.66 -5.36
CA TYR A 73 -8.67 -13.28 -4.17
C TYR A 73 -8.51 -14.79 -4.32
N GLU A 74 -7.50 -15.34 -3.63
CA GLU A 74 -7.31 -16.79 -3.53
C GLU A 74 -8.50 -17.43 -2.78
N SER A 75 -9.01 -18.54 -3.33
CA SER A 75 -10.26 -19.20 -2.94
C SER A 75 -10.29 -19.75 -1.50
N THR A 76 -9.19 -20.33 -1.01
CA THR A 76 -9.14 -20.97 0.31
C THR A 76 -9.09 -19.93 1.43
N ALA A 77 -8.17 -18.96 1.34
CA ALA A 77 -8.07 -17.86 2.30
C ALA A 77 -9.35 -17.02 2.33
N LEU A 78 -9.98 -16.80 1.16
CA LEU A 78 -11.25 -16.09 1.06
C LEU A 78 -12.37 -16.84 1.79
N ASN A 79 -12.44 -18.15 1.63
CA ASN A 79 -13.46 -18.97 2.28
C ASN A 79 -13.31 -19.00 3.79
N ASP A 80 -12.08 -19.15 4.30
CA ASP A 80 -11.79 -19.15 5.73
C ASP A 80 -12.14 -17.79 6.38
N HIS A 81 -11.79 -16.69 5.72
CA HIS A 81 -12.18 -15.35 6.17
C HIS A 81 -13.71 -15.16 6.15
N LYS A 82 -14.38 -15.60 5.08
CA LYS A 82 -15.84 -15.49 4.94
C LYS A 82 -16.58 -16.27 6.03
N ILE A 83 -16.18 -17.53 6.27
CA ILE A 83 -16.82 -18.39 7.27
C ILE A 83 -16.59 -17.83 8.67
N SER A 84 -15.34 -17.47 9.01
CA SER A 84 -15.02 -16.91 10.33
C SER A 84 -15.74 -15.58 10.60
N GLY A 85 -15.92 -14.73 9.58
CA GLY A 85 -16.74 -13.51 9.66
C GLY A 85 -18.22 -13.79 9.95
N ILE A 86 -18.82 -14.76 9.25
CA ILE A 86 -20.22 -15.17 9.48
C ILE A 86 -20.39 -15.75 10.89
N ILE A 87 -19.47 -16.61 11.34
CA ILE A 87 -19.51 -17.18 12.70
C ILE A 87 -19.43 -16.06 13.75
N LEU A 88 -18.56 -15.06 13.55
CA LEU A 88 -18.43 -13.91 14.45
C LEU A 88 -19.74 -13.10 14.53
N ALA A 89 -20.42 -12.88 13.41
CA ALA A 89 -21.72 -12.23 13.37
C ALA A 89 -22.79 -13.06 14.12
N LEU A 90 -22.83 -14.38 13.93
CA LEU A 90 -23.79 -15.24 14.61
C LEU A 90 -23.56 -15.29 16.13
N ILE A 91 -22.29 -15.39 16.57
CA ILE A 91 -21.93 -15.41 18.00
C ILE A 91 -22.24 -14.06 18.65
N SER A 92 -21.93 -12.93 18.01
CA SER A 92 -22.27 -11.62 18.56
C SER A 92 -23.79 -11.43 18.71
N GLY A 93 -24.59 -11.89 17.74
CA GLY A 93 -26.04 -11.92 17.84
C GLY A 93 -26.55 -12.80 18.99
N LEU A 94 -25.97 -13.99 19.16
CA LEU A 94 -26.31 -14.89 20.27
C LEU A 94 -25.97 -14.27 21.64
N LEU A 95 -24.80 -13.65 21.78
CA LEU A 95 -24.40 -12.96 23.00
C LEU A 95 -25.31 -11.77 23.31
N PHE A 96 -25.69 -11.00 22.29
CA PHE A 96 -26.71 -9.95 22.42
C PHE A 96 -28.01 -10.54 22.98
N LEU A 97 -28.53 -11.60 22.36
CA LEU A 97 -29.80 -12.23 22.79
C LEU A 97 -29.74 -12.75 24.23
N ILE A 98 -28.63 -13.37 24.65
CA ILE A 98 -28.43 -13.83 26.02
C ILE A 98 -28.35 -12.65 27.01
N SER A 99 -27.71 -11.55 26.60
CA SER A 99 -27.57 -10.36 27.45
C SER A 99 -28.84 -9.49 27.50
N ASN A 100 -29.74 -9.66 26.53
CA ASN A 100 -30.97 -8.89 26.42
C ASN A 100 -32.07 -9.49 27.31
N GLY A 101 -32.23 -8.93 28.50
CA GLY A 101 -33.24 -9.34 29.49
C GLY A 101 -34.71 -9.25 29.02
N THR A 102 -34.97 -8.67 27.85
CA THR A 102 -36.31 -8.63 27.23
C THR A 102 -36.73 -10.00 26.65
N VAL A 103 -35.76 -10.84 26.25
CA VAL A 103 -36.02 -12.12 25.58
C VAL A 103 -36.19 -13.23 26.63
N LYS A 104 -37.40 -13.35 27.19
CA LYS A 104 -37.74 -14.32 28.27
C LYS A 104 -37.55 -15.80 27.93
N LYS A 105 -37.31 -16.17 26.66
CA LYS A 105 -37.21 -17.56 26.20
C LYS A 105 -35.80 -18.16 26.27
N ILE A 106 -34.77 -17.38 26.57
CA ILE A 106 -33.38 -17.85 26.57
C ILE A 106 -32.95 -18.17 28.01
N PRO A 107 -32.42 -19.37 28.28
CA PRO A 107 -31.99 -19.74 29.63
C PRO A 107 -30.84 -18.84 30.09
N ALA A 108 -30.94 -18.36 31.33
CA ALA A 108 -29.88 -17.56 31.94
C ALA A 108 -28.62 -18.42 32.14
N ILE A 109 -27.48 -17.94 31.63
CA ILE A 109 -26.18 -18.56 31.86
C ILE A 109 -25.44 -17.88 33.02
N LYS A 110 -24.53 -18.61 33.67
CA LYS A 110 -23.67 -18.04 34.71
C LYS A 110 -22.86 -16.87 34.13
N ARG A 111 -22.73 -15.78 34.88
CA ARG A 111 -21.98 -14.58 34.44
C ARG A 111 -20.55 -14.90 34.02
N SER A 112 -19.85 -15.78 34.75
CA SER A 112 -18.50 -16.21 34.39
C SER A 112 -18.43 -16.88 33.02
N VAL A 113 -19.42 -17.73 32.68
CA VAL A 113 -19.52 -18.37 31.37
C VAL A 113 -19.76 -17.33 30.28
N PHE A 114 -20.66 -16.38 30.51
CA PHE A 114 -20.88 -15.27 29.57
C PHE A 114 -19.59 -14.45 29.32
N THR A 115 -18.85 -14.11 30.39
CA THR A 115 -17.57 -13.40 30.27
C THR A 115 -16.55 -14.19 29.45
N ILE A 116 -16.44 -15.51 29.67
CA ILE A 116 -15.56 -16.38 28.88
C ILE A 116 -15.96 -16.37 27.40
N LEU A 117 -17.26 -16.44 27.09
CA LEU A 117 -17.72 -16.38 25.71
C LEU A 117 -17.41 -15.04 25.04
N CYS A 118 -17.51 -13.91 25.74
CA CYS A 118 -17.07 -12.61 25.23
C CYS A 118 -15.55 -12.61 24.92
N VAL A 119 -14.72 -13.16 25.81
CA VAL A 119 -13.27 -13.26 25.57
C VAL A 119 -12.95 -14.21 24.41
N LEU A 120 -13.65 -15.34 24.28
CA LEU A 120 -13.50 -16.23 23.13
C LEU A 120 -13.93 -15.56 21.81
N THR A 121 -14.91 -14.65 21.87
CA THR A 121 -15.31 -13.83 20.71
C THR A 121 -14.20 -12.88 20.29
N MET A 122 -13.39 -12.36 21.23
CA MET A 122 -12.18 -11.59 20.91
C MET A 122 -11.12 -12.45 20.20
N ALA A 123 -10.90 -13.68 20.65
CA ALA A 123 -9.98 -14.60 19.98
C ALA A 123 -10.44 -14.94 18.55
N LEU A 124 -11.74 -15.19 18.36
CA LEU A 124 -12.32 -15.39 17.04
C LEU A 124 -12.16 -14.13 16.17
N MET A 125 -12.44 -12.95 16.70
CA MET A 125 -12.28 -11.69 15.98
C MET A 125 -10.83 -11.46 15.55
N SER A 126 -9.84 -11.77 16.42
CA SER A 126 -8.43 -11.74 16.06
C SER A 126 -8.08 -12.72 14.94
N TYR A 127 -8.64 -13.94 14.99
CA TYR A 127 -8.47 -14.92 13.91
C TYR A 127 -9.10 -14.44 12.60
N THR A 128 -10.34 -13.95 12.60
CA THR A 128 -11.02 -13.39 11.43
C THR A 128 -10.22 -12.21 10.84
N GLY A 129 -9.67 -11.35 11.71
CA GLY A 129 -8.81 -10.23 11.32
C GLY A 129 -7.49 -10.68 10.70
N HIS A 130 -6.87 -11.75 11.22
CA HIS A 130 -5.68 -12.35 10.64
C HIS A 130 -5.95 -12.90 9.24
N GLN A 131 -7.07 -13.61 9.03
CA GLN A 131 -7.50 -14.05 7.70
C GLN A 131 -7.77 -12.88 6.75
N GLY A 132 -8.31 -11.77 7.26
CA GLY A 132 -8.45 -10.53 6.48
C GLY A 132 -7.10 -9.96 6.05
N GLY A 133 -6.13 -9.92 6.97
CA GLY A 133 -4.75 -9.51 6.70
C GLY A 133 -4.05 -10.41 5.69
N LEU A 134 -4.31 -11.72 5.73
CA LEU A 134 -3.81 -12.69 4.76
C LEU A 134 -4.23 -12.35 3.32
N LEU A 135 -5.47 -11.89 3.14
CA LEU A 135 -6.00 -11.46 1.84
C LEU A 135 -5.40 -10.13 1.36
N THR A 136 -5.19 -9.18 2.26
CA THR A 136 -4.74 -7.81 1.91
C THR A 136 -3.22 -7.64 1.90
N HIS A 137 -2.46 -8.43 2.63
CA HIS A 137 -1.01 -8.30 2.76
C HIS A 137 -0.24 -9.56 2.33
N GLY A 138 -0.88 -10.72 2.17
CA GLY A 138 -0.22 -11.97 1.76
C GLY A 138 0.11 -12.89 2.95
N ALA A 139 0.50 -14.14 2.70
CA ALA A 139 0.74 -15.17 3.73
C ALA A 139 1.90 -14.86 4.68
N GLU A 140 2.86 -14.11 4.18
CA GLU A 140 4.12 -13.88 4.87
C GLU A 140 4.12 -12.58 5.70
N TYR A 141 3.01 -11.81 5.73
CA TYR A 141 3.03 -10.42 6.24
C TYR A 141 3.36 -10.29 7.74
N LEU A 142 3.15 -11.35 8.52
CA LEU A 142 3.58 -11.47 9.92
C LEU A 142 4.56 -12.63 10.13
N SER A 143 5.16 -13.14 9.05
CA SER A 143 6.16 -14.20 9.17
C SER A 143 7.40 -13.65 9.88
N PHE A 144 8.04 -14.51 10.67
CA PHE A 144 9.34 -14.18 11.25
C PHE A 144 10.37 -13.90 10.15
N GLU A 145 10.24 -14.54 8.98
CA GLU A 145 11.09 -14.29 7.82
C GLU A 145 10.99 -12.83 7.34
N VAL A 146 9.79 -12.29 7.13
CA VAL A 146 9.60 -10.88 6.73
C VAL A 146 10.08 -9.92 7.84
N LEU A 147 9.82 -10.26 9.11
CA LEU A 147 10.24 -9.43 10.25
C LEU A 147 11.77 -9.43 10.47
N THR A 148 12.46 -10.48 10.03
CA THR A 148 13.92 -10.62 10.16
C THR A 148 14.65 -10.51 8.83
N GLN A 149 13.92 -10.21 7.75
CA GLN A 149 14.48 -10.09 6.42
C GLN A 149 15.50 -8.96 6.44
N GLN A 150 16.78 -9.32 6.33
CA GLN A 150 17.82 -8.32 6.14
C GLN A 150 17.60 -7.66 4.79
N GLU A 151 17.47 -6.34 4.79
CA GLU A 151 17.51 -5.56 3.56
C GLU A 151 18.78 -5.94 2.79
N ARG A 152 18.61 -6.30 1.52
CA ARG A 152 19.74 -6.63 0.68
C ARG A 152 20.66 -5.41 0.61
N VAL A 153 21.95 -5.63 0.81
CA VAL A 153 22.97 -4.59 0.68
C VAL A 153 22.91 -4.02 -0.73
N LYS A 154 22.70 -2.70 -0.83
CA LYS A 154 22.67 -2.01 -2.12
C LYS A 154 24.01 -2.19 -2.84
N PRO A 155 24.02 -2.46 -4.15
CA PRO A 155 25.25 -2.64 -4.89
C PRO A 155 26.08 -1.34 -4.89
N ALA A 156 27.39 -1.47 -4.71
CA ALA A 156 28.30 -0.31 -4.64
C ALA A 156 28.56 0.31 -6.03
N SER A 157 28.40 -0.48 -7.10
CA SER A 157 28.50 -0.03 -8.49
C SER A 157 27.47 -0.74 -9.36
N VAL A 158 27.20 -0.19 -10.55
CA VAL A 158 26.24 -0.75 -11.51
C VAL A 158 26.66 -2.15 -11.97
N GLU A 159 27.96 -2.36 -12.15
CA GLU A 159 28.54 -3.62 -12.62
C GLU A 159 28.38 -4.76 -11.61
N GLN A 160 28.27 -4.40 -10.32
CA GLN A 160 28.07 -5.34 -9.21
C GLN A 160 26.58 -5.62 -8.95
N ALA A 161 25.68 -4.80 -9.48
CA ALA A 161 24.26 -5.00 -9.32
C ALA A 161 23.80 -6.29 -9.99
N MET A 162 22.93 -7.03 -9.30
CA MET A 162 22.28 -8.23 -9.81
C MET A 162 21.09 -7.81 -10.67
N ILE A 163 21.09 -8.21 -11.95
CA ILE A 163 20.12 -7.66 -12.93
C ILE A 163 18.67 -7.90 -12.51
N PHE A 164 18.36 -9.08 -11.99
CA PHE A 164 17.00 -9.38 -11.58
C PHE A 164 16.75 -8.85 -10.17
N GLU A 165 17.55 -9.26 -9.21
CA GLU A 165 17.22 -9.07 -7.81
C GLU A 165 17.40 -7.63 -7.31
N ASP A 166 18.34 -6.86 -7.87
CA ASP A 166 18.58 -5.48 -7.46
C ASP A 166 17.84 -4.47 -8.34
N VAL A 167 17.48 -4.84 -9.58
CA VAL A 167 16.92 -3.93 -10.57
C VAL A 167 15.49 -4.31 -10.95
N VAL A 168 15.29 -5.44 -11.63
CA VAL A 168 13.98 -5.79 -12.21
C VAL A 168 12.95 -6.19 -11.15
N HIS A 169 13.33 -7.05 -10.21
CA HIS A 169 12.45 -7.58 -9.19
C HIS A 169 11.87 -6.46 -8.30
N PRO A 170 12.66 -5.48 -7.81
CA PRO A 170 12.09 -4.31 -7.14
C PRO A 170 11.06 -3.55 -7.97
N ILE A 171 11.27 -3.35 -9.28
CA ILE A 171 10.27 -2.73 -10.17
C ILE A 171 8.97 -3.56 -10.17
N LEU A 172 9.08 -4.87 -10.36
CA LEU A 172 7.91 -5.76 -10.39
C LEU A 172 7.18 -5.81 -9.04
N ILE A 173 7.92 -5.80 -7.94
CA ILE A 173 7.32 -5.76 -6.60
C ILE A 173 6.61 -4.43 -6.36
N GLN A 174 7.19 -3.29 -6.76
CA GLN A 174 6.56 -1.98 -6.56
C GLN A 174 5.34 -1.75 -7.46
N ARG A 175 5.38 -2.24 -8.70
CA ARG A 175 4.40 -1.91 -9.75
C ARG A 175 3.33 -2.98 -9.95
N CYS A 176 3.66 -4.26 -9.71
CA CYS A 176 2.81 -5.38 -10.10
C CYS A 176 2.28 -6.19 -8.90
N SER A 177 3.03 -6.29 -7.80
CA SER A 177 2.68 -7.20 -6.69
C SER A 177 1.37 -6.86 -5.97
N GLN A 178 0.86 -5.64 -6.11
CA GLN A 178 -0.44 -5.25 -5.54
C GLN A 178 -1.60 -6.10 -6.07
N CYS A 179 -1.48 -6.59 -7.31
CA CYS A 179 -2.52 -7.37 -8.00
C CYS A 179 -2.05 -8.76 -8.49
N HIS A 180 -0.74 -9.01 -8.51
CA HIS A 180 -0.14 -10.25 -9.01
C HIS A 180 0.74 -10.92 -7.96
N ARG A 181 0.13 -11.36 -6.86
CA ARG A 181 0.82 -12.02 -5.74
C ARG A 181 0.04 -13.26 -5.31
N PRO A 182 0.66 -14.24 -4.63
CA PRO A 182 0.02 -15.53 -4.32
C PRO A 182 -1.40 -15.47 -3.73
N ASN A 183 -1.73 -14.47 -2.91
CA ASN A 183 -3.05 -14.36 -2.25
C ASN A 183 -4.04 -13.41 -2.98
N LYS A 184 -3.55 -12.69 -3.99
CA LYS A 184 -4.34 -11.83 -4.86
C LYS A 184 -3.76 -11.93 -6.26
N MET A 185 -4.28 -12.88 -7.04
CA MET A 185 -3.72 -13.32 -8.32
C MET A 185 -4.65 -12.93 -9.47
N LYS A 186 -4.73 -11.64 -9.79
CA LYS A 186 -5.49 -11.20 -10.97
C LYS A 186 -4.88 -11.86 -12.21
N GLY A 187 -5.72 -12.53 -13.00
CA GLY A 187 -5.28 -13.31 -14.16
C GLY A 187 -4.41 -14.52 -13.82
N GLU A 188 -4.49 -15.05 -12.59
CA GLU A 188 -3.74 -16.23 -12.12
C GLU A 188 -2.20 -16.04 -12.15
N LEU A 189 -1.73 -14.80 -12.14
CA LEU A 189 -0.31 -14.46 -12.22
C LEU A 189 0.29 -14.11 -10.86
N SER A 190 1.49 -14.61 -10.58
CA SER A 190 2.37 -14.18 -9.47
C SER A 190 3.65 -13.57 -10.03
N VAL A 191 4.11 -12.46 -9.43
CA VAL A 191 5.42 -11.86 -9.72
C VAL A 191 6.46 -12.11 -8.62
N LYS A 192 6.17 -13.01 -7.67
CA LYS A 192 7.05 -13.27 -6.51
C LYS A 192 8.43 -13.77 -6.96
N THR A 193 8.46 -14.68 -7.93
CA THR A 193 9.71 -15.28 -8.43
C THR A 193 9.80 -15.23 -9.96
N LEU A 194 11.02 -15.38 -10.49
CA LEU A 194 11.21 -15.53 -11.94
C LEU A 194 10.49 -16.77 -12.48
N ALA A 195 10.47 -17.86 -11.72
CA ALA A 195 9.74 -19.08 -12.08
C ALA A 195 8.23 -18.83 -12.21
N ASP A 196 7.65 -18.00 -11.32
CA ASP A 196 6.24 -17.63 -11.42
C ASP A 196 5.96 -16.81 -12.69
N LEU A 197 6.86 -15.88 -13.05
CA LEU A 197 6.73 -15.08 -14.26
C LEU A 197 6.84 -15.93 -15.53
N GLN A 198 7.73 -16.93 -15.53
CA GLN A 198 7.88 -17.87 -16.65
C GLN A 198 6.70 -18.83 -16.76
N LYS A 199 6.17 -19.31 -15.63
CA LYS A 199 4.93 -20.09 -15.57
C LYS A 199 3.77 -19.28 -16.14
N GLY A 200 3.72 -17.99 -15.83
CA GLY A 200 2.69 -17.09 -16.31
C GLY A 200 1.33 -17.28 -15.63
N GLY A 201 0.29 -16.75 -16.26
CA GLY A 201 -1.08 -16.80 -15.77
C GLY A 201 -2.05 -17.31 -16.84
N LYS A 202 -3.30 -16.88 -16.74
CA LYS A 202 -4.40 -17.29 -17.64
C LYS A 202 -4.13 -17.07 -19.12
N ASN A 203 -3.31 -16.07 -19.46
CA ASN A 203 -3.01 -15.65 -20.83
C ASN A 203 -1.65 -16.17 -21.34
N GLY A 204 -1.05 -17.13 -20.63
CA GLY A 204 0.25 -17.70 -20.98
C GLY A 204 1.41 -17.12 -20.17
N ALA A 205 2.63 -17.41 -20.62
CA ALA A 205 3.87 -17.00 -19.96
C ALA A 205 3.94 -15.47 -19.87
N ALA A 206 4.18 -14.94 -18.66
CA ALA A 206 4.39 -13.49 -18.51
C ALA A 206 5.72 -13.09 -19.16
N ILE A 207 6.72 -13.98 -19.10
CA ILE A 207 8.06 -13.74 -19.62
C ILE A 207 8.56 -14.95 -20.40
N VAL A 208 9.00 -14.68 -21.62
CA VAL A 208 9.72 -15.63 -22.49
C VAL A 208 11.11 -15.06 -22.77
N ALA A 209 12.15 -15.80 -22.38
CA ALA A 209 13.53 -15.35 -22.50
C ALA A 209 13.88 -15.01 -23.95
N GLY A 210 14.28 -13.77 -24.20
CA GLY A 210 14.72 -13.29 -25.50
C GLY A 210 13.61 -12.92 -26.48
N SER A 211 12.33 -13.01 -26.11
CA SER A 211 11.20 -12.68 -26.98
C SER A 211 10.23 -11.70 -26.30
N LEU A 212 10.18 -10.47 -26.80
CA LEU A 212 9.23 -9.46 -26.33
C LEU A 212 7.81 -9.77 -26.82
N SER A 213 7.67 -10.27 -28.05
CA SER A 213 6.38 -10.62 -28.66
C SER A 213 5.73 -11.84 -28.04
N ASP A 214 6.47 -12.70 -27.35
CA ASP A 214 5.91 -13.86 -26.64
C ASP A 214 5.76 -13.60 -25.13
N SER A 215 6.23 -12.44 -24.64
CA SER A 215 6.15 -12.05 -23.23
C SER A 215 4.91 -11.19 -22.98
N GLU A 216 3.87 -11.77 -22.37
CA GLU A 216 2.64 -11.04 -22.05
C GLU A 216 2.88 -9.82 -21.15
N LEU A 217 3.88 -9.87 -20.27
CA LEU A 217 4.24 -8.75 -19.40
C LEU A 217 4.61 -7.52 -20.23
N TYR A 218 5.49 -7.67 -21.22
CA TYR A 218 5.97 -6.55 -22.03
C TYR A 218 4.85 -5.98 -22.89
N LYS A 219 4.04 -6.83 -23.52
CA LYS A 219 2.87 -6.38 -24.29
C LYS A 219 1.98 -5.48 -23.43
N ARG A 220 1.54 -5.97 -22.27
CA ARG A 220 0.56 -5.28 -21.42
C ARG A 220 1.00 -3.92 -20.91
N ILE A 221 2.30 -3.76 -20.59
CA ILE A 221 2.84 -2.46 -20.11
C ILE A 221 3.11 -1.46 -21.25
N THR A 222 3.06 -1.91 -22.51
CA THR A 222 3.28 -1.05 -23.71
C THR A 222 2.03 -0.80 -24.53
N LEU A 223 0.91 -1.41 -24.16
CA LEU A 223 -0.39 -1.10 -24.77
C LEU A 223 -0.77 0.36 -24.53
N ASP A 224 -1.71 0.85 -25.34
CA ASP A 224 -2.35 2.13 -25.08
C ASP A 224 -2.98 2.11 -23.68
N PRO A 225 -2.80 3.15 -22.83
CA PRO A 225 -3.43 3.23 -21.51
C PRO A 225 -4.96 3.09 -21.53
N GLU A 226 -5.63 3.36 -22.65
CA GLU A 226 -7.08 3.19 -22.82
C GLU A 226 -7.48 1.73 -23.17
N HIS A 227 -6.51 0.87 -23.49
CA HIS A 227 -6.76 -0.53 -23.85
C HIS A 227 -7.16 -1.37 -22.61
N GLU A 228 -8.13 -2.27 -22.75
CA GLU A 228 -8.67 -3.06 -21.61
C GLU A 228 -7.63 -3.97 -20.93
N ASP A 229 -6.72 -4.54 -21.72
CA ASP A 229 -5.59 -5.36 -21.24
C ASP A 229 -4.38 -4.54 -20.74
N TYR A 230 -4.41 -3.21 -20.82
CA TYR A 230 -3.32 -2.37 -20.34
C TYR A 230 -3.07 -2.63 -18.86
N MET A 231 -1.78 -2.70 -18.50
CA MET A 231 -1.35 -2.81 -17.12
C MET A 231 -0.41 -1.67 -16.74
N PRO A 232 -0.60 -1.05 -15.56
CA PRO A 232 -1.51 -1.49 -14.50
C PRO A 232 -2.96 -1.03 -14.73
N SER A 233 -3.93 -1.89 -14.37
CA SER A 233 -5.36 -1.59 -14.51
C SER A 233 -5.86 -0.54 -13.51
N ASP A 234 -7.09 -0.07 -13.69
CA ASP A 234 -7.82 0.76 -12.71
C ASP A 234 -7.17 2.14 -12.43
N GLY A 235 -6.48 2.72 -13.42
CA GLY A 235 -5.86 4.05 -13.31
C GLY A 235 -4.72 4.11 -12.30
N LYS A 236 -4.09 2.97 -11.98
CA LYS A 236 -2.90 2.91 -11.12
C LYS A 236 -1.70 3.53 -11.84
N THR A 237 -0.73 3.98 -11.05
CA THR A 237 0.47 4.64 -11.58
C THR A 237 1.24 3.72 -12.53
N PRO A 238 1.36 4.09 -13.82
CA PRO A 238 2.15 3.34 -14.80
C PRO A 238 3.62 3.18 -14.42
N LEU A 239 4.29 2.28 -15.14
CA LEU A 239 5.74 2.22 -15.15
C LEU A 239 6.29 3.46 -15.88
N THR A 240 7.42 3.96 -15.42
CA THR A 240 8.18 5.00 -16.12
C THR A 240 8.80 4.43 -17.40
N LYS A 241 9.09 5.27 -18.40
CA LYS A 241 9.81 4.84 -19.61
C LYS A 241 11.12 4.12 -19.28
N SER A 242 11.88 4.61 -18.30
CA SER A 242 13.12 3.95 -17.86
C SER A 242 12.88 2.56 -17.25
N GLU A 243 11.83 2.39 -16.45
CA GLU A 243 11.45 1.08 -15.91
C GLU A 243 11.04 0.11 -17.03
N VAL A 244 10.25 0.59 -18.02
CA VAL A 244 9.86 -0.19 -19.20
C VAL A 244 11.08 -0.60 -20.02
N GLU A 245 12.02 0.31 -20.26
CA GLU A 245 13.24 0.05 -21.03
C GLU A 245 14.18 -0.95 -20.32
N ILE A 246 14.31 -0.86 -19.00
CA ILE A 246 15.05 -1.84 -18.19
C ILE A 246 14.42 -3.24 -18.34
N ILE A 247 13.10 -3.35 -18.23
CA ILE A 247 12.38 -4.62 -18.39
C ILE A 247 12.56 -5.15 -19.81
N GLN A 248 12.41 -4.30 -20.82
CA GLN A 248 12.59 -4.65 -22.23
C GLN A 248 13.98 -5.23 -22.47
N TRP A 249 15.03 -4.52 -22.04
CA TRP A 249 16.41 -4.94 -22.22
C TRP A 249 16.69 -6.26 -21.51
N TRP A 250 16.19 -6.42 -20.28
CA TRP A 250 16.36 -7.64 -19.51
C TRP A 250 15.70 -8.85 -20.18
N ILE A 251 14.49 -8.72 -20.74
CA ILE A 251 13.82 -9.80 -21.46
C ILE A 251 14.59 -10.13 -22.75
N GLU A 252 14.86 -9.13 -23.58
CA GLU A 252 15.35 -9.34 -24.95
C GLU A 252 16.85 -9.69 -25.01
N LYS A 253 17.68 -8.88 -24.34
CA LYS A 253 19.15 -8.97 -24.38
C LYS A 253 19.70 -9.72 -23.16
N GLY A 254 19.15 -9.43 -21.98
CA GLY A 254 19.48 -10.12 -20.73
C GLY A 254 18.96 -11.55 -20.66
N LYS A 255 18.11 -11.97 -21.61
CA LYS A 255 17.51 -13.32 -21.68
C LYS A 255 16.76 -13.73 -20.42
N ALA A 256 16.13 -12.77 -19.76
CA ALA A 256 15.32 -12.96 -18.56
C ALA A 256 16.03 -13.76 -17.44
N VAL A 257 17.35 -13.57 -17.29
CA VAL A 257 18.14 -14.29 -16.29
C VAL A 257 18.03 -13.65 -14.91
N ASN A 258 18.10 -14.47 -13.86
CA ASN A 258 18.35 -14.04 -12.47
C ASN A 258 19.71 -14.56 -11.98
N GLY A 259 20.14 -14.13 -10.80
CA GLY A 259 21.37 -14.64 -10.19
C GLY A 259 22.67 -14.21 -10.88
N LYS A 260 22.63 -13.25 -11.81
CA LYS A 260 23.81 -12.74 -12.54
C LYS A 260 24.03 -11.26 -12.27
N LYS A 261 25.29 -10.88 -12.10
CA LYS A 261 25.70 -9.47 -12.08
C LYS A 261 25.62 -8.87 -13.47
N LEU A 262 25.42 -7.57 -13.56
CA LEU A 262 25.49 -6.85 -14.83
C LEU A 262 26.84 -7.05 -15.53
N SER A 263 27.95 -7.09 -14.79
CA SER A 263 29.29 -7.34 -15.34
C SER A 263 29.43 -8.67 -16.12
N GLU A 264 28.55 -9.64 -15.85
CA GLU A 264 28.56 -10.95 -16.51
C GLU A 264 27.71 -10.97 -17.79
N LEU A 265 26.97 -9.90 -18.07
CA LEU A 265 26.08 -9.79 -19.22
C LEU A 265 26.75 -9.05 -20.38
N LYS A 266 26.33 -9.40 -21.60
CA LYS A 266 26.76 -8.70 -22.81
C LYS A 266 25.88 -7.48 -23.06
N ASN A 267 26.41 -6.48 -23.75
CA ASN A 267 25.69 -5.27 -24.17
C ASN A 267 25.13 -4.43 -23.00
N ILE A 268 25.79 -4.44 -21.84
CA ILE A 268 25.36 -3.61 -20.71
C ILE A 268 25.55 -2.12 -20.96
N GLN A 269 26.44 -1.73 -21.88
CA GLN A 269 26.78 -0.32 -22.12
C GLN A 269 25.56 0.52 -22.51
N SER A 270 24.57 -0.07 -23.19
CA SER A 270 23.34 0.62 -23.57
C SER A 270 22.39 0.88 -22.40
N ILE A 271 22.41 0.04 -21.36
CA ILE A 271 21.44 0.09 -20.25
C ILE A 271 22.05 0.56 -18.92
N SER A 272 23.37 0.49 -18.77
CA SER A 272 24.08 0.89 -17.54
C SER A 272 23.73 2.31 -17.07
N PRO A 273 23.58 3.34 -17.93
CA PRO A 273 23.19 4.67 -17.48
C PRO A 273 21.78 4.71 -16.86
N LEU A 274 20.82 4.00 -17.45
CA LEU A 274 19.45 3.91 -16.92
C LEU A 274 19.43 3.18 -15.58
N ILE A 275 20.18 2.08 -15.46
CA ILE A 275 20.26 1.31 -14.21
C ILE A 275 21.00 2.12 -13.13
N ALA A 276 22.04 2.88 -13.48
CA ALA A 276 22.70 3.80 -12.57
C ALA A 276 21.73 4.84 -12.01
N SER A 277 20.89 5.41 -12.87
CA SER A 277 19.84 6.37 -12.49
C SER A 277 18.79 5.71 -11.57
N TYR A 278 18.26 4.56 -11.96
CA TYR A 278 17.28 3.80 -11.18
C TYR A 278 17.80 3.44 -9.78
N LEU A 279 19.03 2.93 -9.70
CA LEU A 279 19.69 2.54 -8.45
C LEU A 279 20.28 3.72 -7.67
N LYS A 280 20.34 4.92 -8.26
CA LYS A 280 20.96 6.13 -7.70
C LYS A 280 22.45 5.95 -7.37
N ILE A 281 23.21 5.30 -8.25
CA ILE A 281 24.63 5.00 -8.07
C ILE A 281 25.50 5.99 -8.86
N GLY A 282 26.65 6.40 -8.28
CA GLY A 282 27.75 7.03 -9.03
C GLY A 282 27.54 8.48 -9.51
N GLY A 283 26.78 9.31 -8.78
CA GLY A 283 26.51 10.70 -9.19
C GLY A 283 25.63 10.85 -10.44
N ALA A 284 25.33 9.76 -11.15
CA ALA A 284 24.30 9.69 -12.19
C ALA A 284 22.89 9.88 -11.61
N GLY A 285 22.70 9.57 -10.32
CA GLY A 285 21.51 9.99 -9.54
C GLY A 285 21.40 11.51 -9.32
N ASN A 286 22.41 12.30 -9.69
CA ASN A 286 22.41 13.77 -9.57
C ASN A 286 22.26 14.51 -10.91
N ASN A 287 22.33 13.81 -12.05
CA ASN A 287 22.35 14.44 -13.39
C ASN A 287 21.40 13.78 -14.42
N VAL A 288 20.55 12.83 -14.03
CA VAL A 288 19.43 12.42 -14.87
C VAL A 288 18.15 12.86 -14.15
N GLU A 289 17.82 14.12 -14.39
CA GLU A 289 16.43 14.53 -14.59
C GLU A 289 15.77 13.41 -15.40
N SER A 290 14.70 12.79 -14.88
CA SER A 290 13.80 12.04 -15.74
C SER A 290 13.22 13.00 -16.76
N ALA A 291 13.92 13.16 -17.87
CA ALA A 291 13.53 13.86 -19.07
C ALA A 291 12.41 13.07 -19.75
N ASP A 292 11.26 12.98 -19.09
CA ASP A 292 10.02 12.51 -19.70
C ASP A 292 9.04 13.68 -19.80
N PRO A 293 8.95 14.33 -20.99
CA PRO A 293 7.99 15.40 -21.25
C PRO A 293 6.52 14.95 -21.16
N ASP A 294 6.26 13.64 -21.16
CA ASP A 294 4.91 13.04 -21.21
C ASP A 294 4.46 12.41 -19.88
N TYR A 295 5.12 12.71 -18.76
CA TYR A 295 4.61 12.26 -17.46
C TYR A 295 3.19 12.85 -17.25
N PRO A 296 2.15 12.06 -16.99
CA PRO A 296 0.82 12.60 -16.73
C PRO A 296 0.86 13.33 -15.40
N VAL A 297 1.14 14.63 -15.45
CA VAL A 297 1.19 15.48 -14.26
C VAL A 297 -0.24 15.68 -13.80
N SER A 298 -0.56 15.24 -12.59
CA SER A 298 -1.88 15.43 -11.97
C SER A 298 -2.28 16.91 -11.83
N ASN A 299 -1.31 17.83 -11.99
CA ASN A 299 -1.51 19.26 -12.12
C ASN A 299 -0.40 19.85 -13.03
N PRO A 300 -0.71 20.35 -14.24
CA PRO A 300 0.28 20.85 -15.20
C PRO A 300 1.08 22.06 -14.72
N ASP A 301 0.61 22.76 -13.67
CA ASP A 301 1.26 23.96 -13.14
C ASP A 301 2.43 23.68 -12.19
N ILE A 302 2.54 22.45 -11.66
CA ILE A 302 3.60 22.04 -10.73
C ILE A 302 4.73 21.38 -11.54
N PRO A 303 5.94 21.97 -11.57
CA PRO A 303 7.06 21.37 -12.27
C PRO A 303 7.36 19.98 -11.72
N VAL A 304 7.64 19.03 -12.61
CA VAL A 304 7.92 17.66 -12.21
C VAL A 304 9.23 17.59 -11.41
N PHE A 305 10.16 18.53 -11.62
CA PHE A 305 11.48 18.58 -11.00
C PHE A 305 11.86 19.99 -10.54
N THR A 306 12.88 20.07 -9.69
CA THR A 306 13.54 21.33 -9.32
C THR A 306 15.03 21.10 -9.10
N ASN A 307 15.81 22.17 -8.98
CA ASN A 307 17.25 22.09 -8.78
C ASN A 307 17.61 21.54 -7.38
N LEU A 308 18.11 20.30 -7.31
CA LEU A 308 18.47 19.63 -6.06
C LEU A 308 19.61 20.33 -5.30
N LYS A 309 20.60 20.89 -6.02
CA LYS A 309 21.71 21.65 -5.39
C LYS A 309 21.19 22.89 -4.67
N LEU A 310 20.13 23.50 -5.20
CA LEU A 310 19.47 24.63 -4.57
C LEU A 310 18.70 24.20 -3.32
N LEU A 311 18.01 23.05 -3.34
CA LEU A 311 17.36 22.51 -2.15
C LEU A 311 18.35 22.24 -1.02
N ASP A 312 19.51 21.67 -1.34
CA ASP A 312 20.55 21.41 -0.34
C ASP A 312 21.18 22.71 0.17
N SER A 313 21.37 23.70 -0.69
CA SER A 313 21.78 25.06 -0.28
C SER A 313 20.78 25.68 0.70
N LEU A 314 19.48 25.60 0.41
CA LEU A 314 18.42 26.13 1.26
C LEU A 314 18.32 25.38 2.60
N ARG A 315 18.53 24.06 2.61
CA ARG A 315 18.65 23.27 3.84
C ARG A 315 19.83 23.71 4.69
N ASN A 316 20.99 23.95 4.07
CA ASN A 316 22.18 24.45 4.75
C ASN A 316 22.00 25.87 5.29
N GLN A 317 21.16 26.68 4.63
CA GLN A 317 20.73 27.99 5.13
C GLN A 317 19.73 27.90 6.29
N GLY A 318 19.28 26.69 6.67
CA GLY A 318 18.48 26.44 7.86
C GLY A 318 17.00 26.20 7.62
N LEU A 319 16.56 26.10 6.36
CA LEU A 319 15.19 25.70 6.03
C LEU A 319 15.01 24.18 6.19
N ASN A 320 13.88 23.79 6.75
CA ASN A 320 13.44 22.40 6.72
C ASN A 320 12.66 22.17 5.42
N ILE A 321 13.19 21.35 4.51
CA ILE A 321 12.56 21.04 3.22
C ILE A 321 12.19 19.56 3.18
N ARG A 322 10.89 19.29 3.31
CA ARG A 322 10.30 17.96 3.22
C ARG A 322 9.73 17.73 1.82
N VAL A 323 10.10 16.60 1.21
CA VAL A 323 9.52 16.16 -0.07
C VAL A 323 8.21 15.43 0.23
N MET A 324 7.08 15.98 -0.20
CA MET A 324 5.76 15.38 -0.04
C MET A 324 5.49 14.33 -1.11
N GLN A 325 5.88 14.64 -2.35
CA GLN A 325 5.70 13.80 -3.53
C GLN A 325 6.88 14.04 -4.47
N HIS A 326 7.35 12.98 -5.11
CA HIS A 326 8.52 13.05 -5.98
C HIS A 326 8.15 13.42 -7.43
N GLN A 327 6.92 13.11 -7.87
CA GLN A 327 6.44 13.38 -9.24
C GLN A 327 4.91 13.68 -9.23
N PRO A 328 4.47 14.92 -9.54
CA PRO A 328 5.32 16.10 -9.63
C PRO A 328 6.01 16.38 -8.29
N LEU A 329 7.17 17.03 -8.32
CA LEU A 329 7.92 17.35 -7.11
C LEU A 329 7.17 18.39 -6.28
N MET A 330 6.63 17.94 -5.16
CA MET A 330 5.89 18.75 -4.19
C MET A 330 6.69 18.90 -2.91
N LEU A 331 6.91 20.14 -2.50
CA LEU A 331 7.74 20.52 -1.37
C LEU A 331 6.90 21.17 -0.28
N ASP A 332 7.19 20.78 0.96
CA ASP A 332 6.79 21.48 2.17
C ASP A 332 8.06 22.12 2.76
N ILE A 333 8.05 23.45 2.84
CA ILE A 333 9.18 24.25 3.33
C ILE A 333 8.77 24.94 4.61
N THR A 334 9.53 24.71 5.68
CA THR A 334 9.34 25.38 6.97
C THR A 334 10.63 26.07 7.41
N LEU A 335 10.53 27.34 7.82
CA LEU A 335 11.60 28.05 8.52
C LEU A 335 11.42 27.88 10.04
N PRO A 336 12.29 27.14 10.73
CA PRO A 336 12.15 26.90 12.17
C PRO A 336 12.30 28.19 12.99
N GLU A 337 11.52 28.30 14.07
CA GLU A 337 11.54 29.44 15.00
C GLU A 337 12.92 29.69 15.61
N GLY A 338 13.30 30.96 15.77
CA GLY A 338 14.50 31.35 16.52
C GLY A 338 15.83 31.18 15.79
N LYS A 339 15.84 30.83 14.49
CA LYS A 339 17.07 30.64 13.71
C LYS A 339 17.80 31.94 13.31
N GLY A 340 17.18 33.11 13.51
CA GLY A 340 17.79 34.41 13.21
C GLY A 340 18.09 34.67 11.72
N ILE A 341 17.52 33.85 10.82
CA ILE A 341 17.76 33.93 9.38
C ILE A 341 16.98 35.11 8.81
N ARG A 342 17.67 36.01 8.09
CA ARG A 342 17.02 37.10 7.36
C ARG A 342 16.33 36.56 6.12
N ILE A 343 15.02 36.80 6.00
CA ILE A 343 14.20 36.41 4.84
C ILE A 343 14.81 36.80 3.49
N GLN A 344 15.48 37.95 3.42
CA GLN A 344 16.17 38.47 2.23
C GLN A 344 17.24 37.52 1.69
N SER A 345 17.85 36.68 2.54
CA SER A 345 18.89 35.73 2.14
C SER A 345 18.34 34.44 1.50
N ILE A 346 17.12 34.04 1.86
CA ILE A 346 16.47 32.80 1.42
C ILE A 346 15.39 33.04 0.35
N LYS A 347 14.83 34.26 0.30
CA LYS A 347 13.76 34.65 -0.62
C LYS A 347 14.07 34.39 -2.10
N PRO A 348 15.28 34.71 -2.64
CA PRO A 348 15.59 34.41 -4.03
C PRO A 348 15.55 32.91 -4.34
N GLY A 349 16.06 32.08 -3.42
CA GLY A 349 16.07 30.63 -3.57
C GLY A 349 14.66 30.03 -3.51
N ILE A 350 13.84 30.43 -2.53
CA ILE A 350 12.44 30.00 -2.42
C ILE A 350 11.65 30.44 -3.67
N LYS A 351 11.84 31.67 -4.16
CA LYS A 351 11.17 32.19 -5.36
C LYS A 351 11.48 31.36 -6.61
N SER A 352 12.73 30.90 -6.75
CA SER A 352 13.13 30.07 -7.90
C SER A 352 12.54 28.65 -7.90
N ILE A 353 12.08 28.15 -6.74
CA ILE A 353 11.40 26.85 -6.62
C ILE A 353 9.91 27.00 -6.28
N ALA A 354 9.35 28.21 -6.32
CA ALA A 354 8.02 28.51 -5.78
C ALA A 354 6.91 27.63 -6.37
N LYS A 355 7.00 27.27 -7.66
CA LYS A 355 6.02 26.40 -8.30
C LYS A 355 6.02 24.95 -7.78
N ASN A 356 7.08 24.52 -7.11
CA ASN A 356 7.19 23.22 -6.45
C ASN A 356 6.75 23.26 -4.97
N VAL A 357 6.53 24.43 -4.40
CA VAL A 357 6.21 24.60 -2.98
C VAL A 357 4.70 24.58 -2.79
N ILE A 358 4.20 23.53 -2.14
CA ILE A 358 2.77 23.38 -1.82
C ILE A 358 2.45 24.00 -0.48
N TRP A 359 3.40 23.93 0.46
CA TRP A 359 3.27 24.52 1.78
C TRP A 359 4.53 25.29 2.13
N LEU A 360 4.35 26.55 2.53
CA LEU A 360 5.43 27.42 3.00
C LEU A 360 5.06 27.95 4.38
N ASN A 361 5.74 27.44 5.40
CA ASN A 361 5.54 27.88 6.78
C ASN A 361 6.71 28.78 7.21
N LEU A 362 6.44 30.07 7.31
CA LEU A 362 7.36 31.07 7.86
C LEU A 362 6.84 31.66 9.18
N SER A 363 5.81 31.05 9.78
CA SER A 363 5.23 31.50 11.04
C SER A 363 6.30 31.50 12.14
N ALA A 364 6.12 32.37 13.14
CA ALA A 364 7.06 32.56 14.25
C ALA A 364 8.46 33.12 13.87
N ASN A 365 8.59 33.82 12.74
CA ASN A 365 9.83 34.49 12.33
C ASN A 365 9.70 36.03 12.22
N ASN A 366 8.67 36.64 12.83
CA ASN A 366 8.42 38.10 12.85
C ASN A 366 8.44 38.77 11.46
N LEU A 367 7.94 38.08 10.44
CA LEU A 367 7.85 38.62 9.08
C LEU A 367 6.62 39.51 8.91
N THR A 368 6.77 40.57 8.12
CA THR A 368 5.67 41.46 7.70
C THR A 368 5.33 41.25 6.22
N ASP A 369 4.18 41.73 5.76
CA ASP A 369 3.78 41.60 4.33
C ASP A 369 4.85 42.17 3.38
N LYS A 370 5.53 43.25 3.78
CA LYS A 370 6.63 43.88 3.03
C LYS A 370 7.84 42.96 2.84
N ASP A 371 8.02 41.97 3.70
CA ASP A 371 9.09 40.98 3.58
C ASP A 371 8.75 39.90 2.55
N LEU A 372 7.46 39.71 2.25
CA LEU A 372 6.92 38.66 1.39
C LEU A 372 6.69 39.13 -0.07
N ASP A 373 6.49 40.43 -0.30
CA ASP A 373 6.40 41.07 -1.64
C ASP A 373 7.72 41.04 -2.41
#